data_AF-A0AAF0DTJ8-F1
#
_entry.id   AF-A0AAF0DTJ8-F1
#
_cell.length_a   1.000
_cell.length_b   1.000
_cell.length_c   1.000
_cell.angle_alpha   90.00
_cell.angle_beta   90.00
_cell.angle_gamma   90.00
#
_symmetry.space_group_name_H-M   'P 1'
#
loop_
_entity.id
_entity.type
_entity.pdbx_description
1 polymer ?
#
loop_
_entity_poly.entity_id
_entity_poly.type
_entity_poly.pdbx_seq_one_letter_code
_entity_poly.pdbx_strand_id
1 'polypeptide(L)'
;MAQGFKPLKRNVPEVSKKKSKSTASAPKVGKRIPPKKHHALQEAAQKKRDTARTTSRIEQEMAGRAAKGPLSIMRKIADQAEKGNKPKK
;
A
#
# COMPACT_ATOMS: atom_id res chain seq x y z
N MET A 1 -37.74 54.97 -44.77
CA MET A 1 -37.02 53.69 -44.54
C MET A 1 -36.89 53.48 -43.03
N ALA A 2 -37.05 52.21 -42.58
CA ALA A 2 -36.94 51.66 -41.22
C ALA A 2 -37.82 52.35 -40.16
N GLN A 3 -38.99 51.86 -39.72
CA GLN A 3 -39.38 50.53 -39.25
C GLN A 3 -38.29 49.81 -38.43
N GLY A 4 -38.41 49.90 -37.11
CA GLY A 4 -37.88 48.88 -36.19
C GLY A 4 -36.90 49.39 -35.14
N PHE A 5 -37.41 49.70 -33.95
CA PHE A 5 -36.64 49.48 -32.73
C PHE A 5 -37.55 48.98 -31.62
N LYS A 6 -37.42 47.69 -31.27
CA LYS A 6 -38.03 47.11 -30.06
C LYS A 6 -36.97 47.13 -28.96
N PRO A 7 -37.23 47.72 -27.78
CA PRO A 7 -36.29 47.63 -26.67
C PRO A 7 -36.26 46.19 -26.12
N LEU A 8 -35.06 45.61 -26.05
CA LEU A 8 -34.80 44.30 -25.44
C LEU A 8 -35.04 44.40 -23.92
N LYS A 9 -36.02 43.66 -23.40
CA LYS A 9 -36.24 43.52 -21.95
C LYS A 9 -34.99 42.87 -21.32
N ARG A 10 -34.30 43.58 -20.43
CA ARG A 10 -33.25 42.99 -19.57
C ARG A 10 -33.92 42.14 -18.50
N ASN A 11 -33.70 40.83 -18.54
CA ASN A 11 -33.94 39.95 -17.39
C ASN A 11 -32.90 40.30 -16.33
N VAL A 12 -33.33 41.00 -15.29
CA VAL A 12 -32.52 41.23 -14.09
C VAL A 12 -32.86 40.09 -13.13
N PRO A 13 -31.93 39.20 -12.77
CA PRO A 13 -32.14 38.37 -11.60
C PRO A 13 -31.92 39.25 -10.38
N GLU A 14 -32.93 39.33 -9.53
CA GLU A 14 -32.88 39.95 -8.22
C GLU A 14 -31.91 39.16 -7.32
N VAL A 15 -30.62 39.50 -7.39
CA VAL A 15 -29.62 38.94 -6.47
C VAL A 15 -29.62 39.81 -5.22
N SER A 16 -30.30 39.31 -4.20
CA SER A 16 -30.35 39.85 -2.85
C SER A 16 -28.99 40.41 -2.38
N LYS A 17 -28.97 41.71 -2.03
CA LYS A 17 -27.84 42.33 -1.35
C LYS A 17 -27.77 41.81 0.09
N LYS A 18 -27.07 40.70 0.32
CA LYS A 18 -26.55 40.34 1.66
C LYS A 18 -25.08 40.74 1.75
N LYS A 19 -24.84 41.91 2.33
CA LYS A 19 -23.51 42.39 2.71
C LYS A 19 -23.27 42.04 4.18
N SER A 20 -22.61 40.91 4.43
CA SER A 20 -22.01 40.56 5.73
C SER A 20 -20.63 39.94 5.44
N LYS A 21 -19.59 40.76 5.40
CA LYS A 21 -18.58 40.96 6.47
C LYS A 21 -17.67 39.73 6.67
N SER A 22 -16.49 39.84 6.03
CA SER A 22 -15.21 39.17 6.27
C SER A 22 -15.13 37.64 6.26
N THR A 23 -14.83 37.06 5.09
CA THR A 23 -14.00 35.86 5.02
C THR A 23 -12.56 36.30 4.89
N ALA A 24 -11.74 36.03 5.92
CA ALA A 24 -10.30 36.22 5.89
C ALA A 24 -9.74 35.66 4.57
N SER A 25 -8.88 36.45 3.91
CA SER A 25 -8.11 35.97 2.77
C SER A 25 -7.13 34.91 3.26
N ALA A 26 -7.59 33.66 3.33
CA ALA A 26 -6.67 32.54 3.35
C ALA A 26 -5.77 32.72 2.11
N PRO A 27 -4.43 32.66 2.25
CA PRO A 27 -3.56 32.70 1.09
C PRO A 27 -4.04 31.62 0.13
N LYS A 28 -4.09 31.93 -1.17
CA LYS A 28 -4.42 30.95 -2.21
C LYS A 28 -3.28 29.93 -2.26
N VAL A 29 -3.27 28.99 -1.31
CA VAL A 29 -2.28 27.91 -1.27
C VAL A 29 -2.50 27.14 -2.56
N GLY A 30 -1.55 27.23 -3.50
CA GLY A 30 -1.55 26.42 -4.71
C GLY A 30 -1.61 24.93 -4.35
N LYS A 31 -1.78 24.06 -5.35
CA LYS A 31 -1.77 22.60 -5.16
C LYS A 31 -0.55 22.23 -4.28
N ARG A 32 -0.81 21.76 -3.05
CA ARG A 32 0.25 21.38 -2.10
C ARG A 32 1.01 20.20 -2.73
N ILE A 33 2.28 20.39 -3.06
CA ILE A 33 3.13 19.30 -3.53
C ILE A 33 3.34 18.37 -2.34
N PRO A 34 2.96 17.08 -2.43
CA PRO A 34 3.18 16.15 -1.34
C PRO A 34 4.68 16.06 -1.03
N PRO A 35 5.08 15.96 0.25
CA PRO A 35 6.48 15.82 0.59
C PRO A 35 7.05 14.62 -0.17
N LYS A 36 8.09 14.81 -0.98
CA LYS A 36 8.81 13.74 -1.70
C LYS A 36 9.18 12.55 -0.79
N LYS A 37 9.28 12.83 0.51
CA LYS A 37 9.52 11.87 1.60
C LYS A 37 8.39 10.84 1.78
N HIS A 38 7.13 11.16 1.53
CA HIS A 38 6.04 10.17 1.69
C HIS A 38 6.18 9.00 0.72
N HIS A 39 6.53 9.27 -0.53
CA HIS A 39 6.78 8.22 -1.52
C HIS A 39 7.99 7.37 -1.12
N ALA A 40 9.09 8.01 -0.71
CA ALA A 40 10.28 7.32 -0.22
C ALA A 40 9.99 6.44 1.01
N LEU A 41 9.12 6.89 1.93
CA LEU A 41 8.70 6.10 3.09
C LEU A 41 7.82 4.91 2.69
N GLN A 42 6.90 5.08 1.74
CA GLN A 42 6.08 3.98 1.22
C GLN A 42 6.93 2.94 0.50
N GLU A 43 7.86 3.37 -0.36
CA GLU A 43 8.81 2.46 -1.02
C GLU A 43 9.66 1.70 -0.01
N ALA A 44 10.20 2.38 1.02
CA ALA A 44 10.99 1.73 2.05
C ALA A 44 10.17 0.71 2.85
N ALA A 45 8.92 1.03 3.17
CA ALA A 45 8.01 0.10 3.85
C ALA A 45 7.69 -1.12 2.96
N GLN A 46 7.48 -0.91 1.66
CA GLN A 46 7.22 -1.97 0.71
C GLN A 46 8.45 -2.89 0.56
N LYS A 47 9.64 -2.32 0.36
CA LYS A 47 10.91 -3.08 0.30
C LYS A 47 11.12 -3.93 1.55
N LYS A 48 10.87 -3.39 2.74
CA LYS A 48 10.95 -4.15 4.00
C LYS A 48 10.01 -5.36 4.01
N ARG A 49 8.76 -5.19 3.56
CA ARG A 49 7.78 -6.29 3.48
C ARG A 49 8.21 -7.35 2.49
N ASP A 50 8.71 -6.95 1.32
CA ASP A 50 9.12 -7.86 0.27
C ASP A 50 10.35 -8.67 0.71
N THR A 51 11.35 -8.03 1.34
CA THR A 51 12.51 -8.73 1.91
C THR A 51 12.09 -9.73 2.99
N ALA A 52 11.21 -9.36 3.92
CA ALA A 52 10.76 -10.27 4.98
C ALA A 52 9.99 -11.48 4.42
N ARG A 53 9.21 -11.28 3.36
CA ARG A 53 8.49 -12.37 2.68
C ARG A 53 9.42 -13.32 1.95
N THR A 54 10.43 -12.80 1.26
CA THR A 54 11.39 -13.63 0.53
C THR A 54 12.25 -14.45 1.48
N THR A 55 12.75 -13.86 2.57
CA THR A 55 13.53 -14.61 3.58
C THR A 55 12.70 -15.71 4.23
N SER A 56 11.48 -15.40 4.67
CA SER A 56 10.59 -16.39 5.29
C SER A 56 10.28 -17.57 4.36
N ARG A 57 10.03 -17.30 3.07
CA ARG A 57 9.79 -18.36 2.08
C ARG A 57 11.04 -19.22 1.86
N ILE A 58 12.22 -18.61 1.74
CA ILE A 58 13.48 -19.33 1.56
C ILE A 58 13.77 -20.21 2.77
N GLU A 59 13.56 -19.70 3.99
CA GLU A 59 13.72 -20.48 5.22
C GLU A 59 12.78 -21.69 5.27
N GLN A 60 11.52 -21.52 4.91
CA GLN A 60 10.55 -22.62 4.83
C GLN A 60 10.95 -23.66 3.78
N GLU A 61 11.39 -23.23 2.60
CA GLU A 61 11.86 -24.14 1.56
C GLU A 61 13.15 -24.87 1.97
N MET A 62 14.10 -24.18 2.61
CA MET A 62 15.31 -24.78 3.16
C MET A 62 14.99 -25.79 4.26
N ALA A 63 14.11 -25.45 5.20
CA ALA A 63 13.67 -26.36 6.26
C ALA A 63 12.96 -27.59 5.68
N GLY A 64 12.08 -27.40 4.69
CA GLY A 64 11.41 -28.49 4.00
C GLY A 64 12.38 -29.42 3.27
N ARG A 65 13.38 -28.86 2.59
CA ARG A 65 14.44 -29.63 1.92
C ARG A 65 15.34 -30.35 2.92
N ALA A 66 15.72 -29.72 4.02
CA ALA A 66 16.49 -30.36 5.08
C ALA A 66 15.73 -31.53 5.74
N ALA A 67 14.44 -31.34 6.00
CA ALA A 67 13.58 -32.38 6.56
C ALA A 67 13.39 -33.60 5.64
N LYS A 68 13.33 -33.37 4.32
CA LYS A 68 13.12 -34.39 3.28
C LYS A 68 14.41 -34.88 2.60
N GLY A 69 15.56 -34.32 2.98
CA GLY A 69 16.82 -34.59 2.32
C GLY A 69 17.38 -35.98 2.64
N PRO A 70 18.35 -36.46 1.83
CA PRO A 70 18.94 -37.79 1.99
C PRO A 70 19.55 -38.00 3.37
N LEU A 71 20.18 -36.97 3.95
CA LEU A 71 20.76 -37.02 5.31
C LEU A 71 19.70 -37.27 6.40
N SER A 72 18.52 -36.65 6.30
CA SER A 72 17.42 -36.86 7.25
C SER A 72 16.84 -38.27 7.12
N ILE A 73 16.71 -38.77 5.90
CA ILE A 73 16.24 -40.14 5.63
C ILE A 73 17.25 -41.17 6.15
N MET A 74 18.54 -40.99 5.86
CA MET A 74 19.62 -41.85 6.36
C MET A 74 19.68 -41.86 7.88
N ARG A 75 19.52 -40.70 8.54
CA ARG A 75 19.45 -40.62 10.01
C ARG A 75 18.26 -41.41 10.55
N LYS A 76 17.07 -41.29 9.96
CA LYS A 76 15.89 -42.08 10.38
C LYS A 76 16.09 -43.58 10.18
N ILE A 77 16.71 -43.99 9.07
CA ILE A 77 17.03 -45.40 8.81
C ILE A 77 18.05 -45.92 9.84
N ALA A 78 19.10 -45.15 10.13
CA ALA A 78 20.08 -45.48 11.16
C ALA A 78 19.45 -45.57 12.56
N ASP A 79 18.63 -44.59 12.95
CA ASP A 79 17.92 -44.59 14.24
C ASP A 79 16.95 -45.80 14.36
N GLN A 80 16.30 -46.20 13.27
CA GLN A 80 15.45 -47.40 13.24
C GLN A 80 16.28 -48.69 13.35
N ALA A 81 17.41 -48.76 12.66
CA ALA A 81 18.33 -49.89 12.73
C ALA A 81 18.92 -50.06 14.15
N GLU A 82 19.30 -48.97 14.81
CA GLU A 82 19.78 -49.01 16.19
C GLU A 82 18.70 -49.44 17.20
N LYS A 83 17.45 -49.00 17.03
CA LYS A 83 16.35 -49.39 17.91
C LYS A 83 15.95 -50.87 17.75
N GLY A 84 16.07 -51.43 16.56
CA GLY A 84 15.82 -52.85 16.29
C GLY A 84 16.91 -53.78 16.84
N ASN A 85 18.12 -53.27 17.05
CA ASN A 85 19.28 -54.07 17.46
C ASN A 85 19.61 -53.97 18.97
N LYS A 86 18.78 -53.31 19.78
CA LYS A 86 18.97 -53.30 21.24
C LYS A 86 18.50 -54.63 21.83
N PRO A 87 19.38 -55.45 22.43
CA PRO A 87 18.96 -56.66 23.12
C PRO A 87 18.04 -56.26 24.27
N LYS A 88 16.83 -56.84 24.32
CA LYS A 88 15.96 -56.74 25.49
C LYS A 88 16.71 -57.35 26.68
N LYS A 89 17.08 -56.52 27.64
CA LYS A 89 17.49 -56.96 28.98
C LYS A 89 16.27 -57.42 29.76
#